data_AF-A0A7C9MR57-F1
#
_entry.id   AF-A0A7C9MR57-F1
#
_cell.length_a   1.000
_cell.length_b   1.000
_cell.length_c   1.000
_cell.angle_alpha   90.00
_cell.angle_beta   90.00
_cell.angle_gamma   90.00
#
_symmetry.space_group_name_H-M   'P 1'
#
loop_
_entity.id
_entity.type
_entity.pdbx_description
1 polymer ?
#
loop_
_entity_poly.entity_id
_entity_poly.type
_entity_poly.pdbx_seq_one_letter_code
_entity_poly.pdbx_strand_id
1 'polypeptide(L)'
;MSLLDEIRGAVASANTPEMLAVRFRHEGIFTKTQNGREREYPCRFSVRDPVKGSRDQIAAAEAFATSQSVAFRDVRELRVHPDHTRPPEGAVLTTPWDGGRLEVRSWSQPSDFTGQALALCVLRR
;
A
#
# COMPACT_ATOMS: atom_id res chain seq x y z
N MET A 1 -14.11 -24.04 16.36
CA MET A 1 -13.73 -22.66 15.98
C MET A 1 -12.35 -22.43 16.57
N SER A 2 -11.36 -21.97 15.80
CA SER A 2 -10.01 -21.73 16.32
C SER A 2 -9.88 -20.31 16.88
N LEU A 3 -8.91 -20.08 17.76
CA LEU A 3 -8.56 -18.73 18.23
C LEU A 3 -8.25 -17.78 17.06
N LEU A 4 -7.66 -18.29 15.98
CA LEU A 4 -7.38 -17.50 14.78
C LEU A 4 -8.68 -17.06 14.07
N ASP A 5 -9.69 -17.94 14.01
CA ASP A 5 -10.99 -17.61 13.43
C ASP A 5 -11.74 -16.57 14.27
N GLU A 6 -11.65 -16.67 15.60
CA GLU A 6 -12.23 -15.70 16.53
C GLU A 6 -11.57 -14.32 16.37
N ILE A 7 -10.24 -14.26 16.28
CA ILE A 7 -9.51 -13.02 16.06
C ILE A 7 -9.88 -12.41 14.69
N ARG A 8 -9.93 -13.23 13.62
CA ARG A 8 -10.35 -12.76 12.30
C ARG A 8 -11.76 -12.20 12.31
N GLY A 9 -12.69 -12.87 13.00
CA GLY A 9 -14.07 -12.39 13.18
C GLY A 9 -14.14 -11.06 13.92
N ALA A 10 -13.36 -10.90 14.99
CA ALA A 10 -13.27 -9.65 15.75
C ALA A 10 -12.69 -8.50 14.91
N VAL A 11 -11.61 -8.75 14.16
CA VAL A 11 -10.99 -7.78 13.25
C VAL A 11 -11.94 -7.36 12.14
N ALA A 12 -12.65 -8.31 11.53
CA ALA A 12 -13.64 -8.02 10.50
C ALA A 12 -14.77 -7.14 11.05
N SER A 13 -15.26 -7.44 12.25
CA SER A 13 -16.31 -6.68 12.93
C SER A 13 -15.89 -5.25 13.29
N ALA A 14 -14.60 -5.04 13.55
CA ALA A 14 -14.04 -3.70 13.83
C ALA A 14 -13.88 -2.85 12.56
N ASN A 15 -13.83 -3.44 11.36
CA ASN A 15 -13.66 -2.73 10.10
C ASN A 15 -15.02 -2.37 9.48
N THR A 16 -15.75 -1.47 10.11
CA THR A 16 -17.03 -0.99 9.55
C THR A 16 -16.80 -0.24 8.22
N PRO A 17 -17.80 -0.17 7.32
CA PRO A 17 -17.68 0.56 6.06
C PRO A 17 -17.24 2.01 6.24
N GLU A 18 -17.72 2.70 7.28
CA GLU A 18 -17.36 4.08 7.60
C GLU A 18 -15.89 4.19 8.02
N MET A 19 -15.41 3.25 8.84
CA MET A 19 -14.01 3.20 9.26
C MET A 19 -13.09 2.94 8.06
N LEU A 20 -13.50 2.03 7.16
CA LEU A 20 -12.77 1.73 5.94
C LEU A 20 -12.74 2.92 4.99
N ALA A 21 -13.83 3.67 4.86
CA ALA A 21 -13.89 4.89 4.06
C ALA A 21 -12.91 5.97 4.56
N VAL A 22 -12.77 6.12 5.88
CA VAL A 22 -11.81 7.06 6.49
C VAL A 22 -10.38 6.56 6.35
N ARG A 23 -10.15 5.25 6.56
CA ARG A 23 -8.81 4.65 6.48
C ARG A 23 -8.27 4.70 5.04
N PHE A 24 -9.09 4.31 4.06
CA PHE A 24 -8.78 4.28 2.64
C PHE A 24 -9.48 5.42 1.90
N ARG A 25 -9.18 6.64 2.34
CA ARG A 25 -9.83 7.89 1.91
C ARG A 25 -9.44 8.35 0.50
N HIS A 26 -8.37 7.79 -0.08
CA HIS A 26 -7.92 8.16 -1.42
C HIS A 26 -8.44 7.16 -2.43
N GLU A 27 -8.69 7.65 -3.64
CA GLU A 27 -9.10 6.83 -4.78
C GLU A 27 -8.26 7.21 -5.99
N GLY A 28 -7.93 6.22 -6.82
CA GLY A 28 -7.18 6.45 -8.04
C GLY A 28 -6.94 5.17 -8.80
N ILE A 29 -6.33 5.32 -9.97
CA ILE A 29 -6.05 4.22 -10.88
C ILE A 29 -4.54 4.07 -10.98
N PHE A 30 -4.02 2.90 -10.61
CA PHE A 30 -2.65 2.54 -10.91
C PHE A 30 -2.61 1.85 -12.27
N THR A 31 -1.61 2.15 -13.09
CA THR A 31 -1.39 1.46 -14.36
C THR A 31 -0.06 0.75 -14.40
N LYS A 32 -0.02 -0.40 -15.10
CA LYS A 32 1.22 -1.11 -15.42
C LYS A 32 1.14 -1.67 -16.83
N THR A 33 2.18 -1.44 -17.62
CA THR A 33 2.35 -2.13 -18.91
C THR A 33 2.80 -3.56 -18.67
N GLN A 34 2.00 -4.51 -19.13
CA GLN A 34 2.28 -5.95 -19.05
C GLN A 34 2.04 -6.58 -20.41
N ASN A 35 3.06 -7.26 -20.95
CA ASN A 35 3.00 -7.90 -22.27
C ASN A 35 2.55 -6.92 -23.39
N GLY A 36 3.06 -5.68 -23.35
CA GLY A 36 2.74 -4.64 -24.32
C GLY A 36 1.36 -3.98 -24.15
N ARG A 37 0.56 -4.38 -23.15
CA ARG A 37 -0.75 -3.79 -22.87
C ARG A 37 -0.75 -3.07 -21.53
N GLU A 38 -1.30 -1.85 -21.50
CA GLU A 38 -1.57 -1.16 -20.25
C GLU A 38 -2.74 -1.82 -19.52
N ARG A 39 -2.55 -2.14 -18.24
CA ARG A 39 -3.60 -2.63 -17.35
C ARG A 39 -3.84 -1.64 -16.23
N GLU A 40 -5.11 -1.47 -15.91
CA GLU A 40 -5.59 -0.58 -14.86
C GLU A 40 -5.93 -1.36 -13.59
N TYR A 41 -5.64 -0.72 -12.45
CA TYR A 41 -5.90 -1.21 -11.11
C TYR A 41 -6.57 -0.09 -10.32
N PRO A 42 -7.89 0.13 -10.52
CA PRO A 42 -8.64 1.12 -9.76
C PRO A 42 -8.73 0.68 -8.30
N CYS A 43 -8.26 1.52 -7.37
CA CYS A 43 -8.27 1.18 -5.96
C CYS A 43 -8.58 2.36 -5.04
N ARG A 44 -9.18 2.04 -3.89
CA ARG A 44 -9.17 2.92 -2.72
C ARG A 44 -7.96 2.58 -1.87
N PHE A 45 -7.26 3.59 -1.39
CA PHE A 45 -5.99 3.38 -0.73
C PHE A 45 -5.67 4.44 0.34
N SER A 46 -4.63 4.15 1.10
CA SER A 46 -4.03 5.06 2.07
C SER A 46 -2.53 5.12 1.81
N VAL A 47 -1.97 6.33 1.81
CA VAL A 47 -0.52 6.53 1.71
C VAL A 47 -0.02 7.18 3.00
N ARG A 48 1.10 6.70 3.52
CA ARG A 48 1.74 7.22 4.73
C ARG A 48 3.23 7.43 4.50
N ASP A 49 3.78 8.41 5.20
CA ASP A 49 5.22 8.61 5.30
C ASP A 49 5.83 7.63 6.32
N PRO A 50 6.85 6.82 5.95
CA PRO A 50 7.46 5.83 6.85
C PRO A 50 7.93 6.40 8.19
N VAL A 51 8.34 7.69 8.24
CA VAL A 51 8.77 8.35 9.49
C VAL A 51 7.71 8.38 10.58
N LYS A 52 6.44 8.18 10.21
CA LYS A 52 5.34 8.11 11.17
C LYS A 52 5.15 6.70 11.73
N GLY A 53 5.83 5.68 11.20
CA GLY A 53 5.72 4.27 11.59
C GLY A 53 6.49 3.92 12.87
N SER A 54 6.56 2.62 13.19
CA SER A 54 7.44 2.11 14.24
C SER A 54 8.91 2.19 13.83
N ARG A 55 9.84 2.02 14.79
CA ARG A 55 11.29 1.99 14.50
C ARG A 55 11.65 0.95 13.45
N ASP A 56 11.05 -0.23 13.52
CA ASP A 56 11.31 -1.31 12.56
C ASP A 56 10.78 -0.97 11.16
N GLN A 57 9.62 -0.30 11.07
CA GLN A 57 9.10 0.17 9.78
C GLN A 57 10.01 1.23 9.16
N ILE A 58 10.52 2.15 9.97
CA ILE A 58 11.46 3.18 9.54
C ILE A 58 12.74 2.51 9.01
N ALA A 59 13.34 1.63 9.80
CA ALA A 59 14.56 0.92 9.41
C ALA A 59 14.38 0.08 8.12
N ALA A 60 13.23 -0.59 7.98
CA ALA A 60 12.91 -1.34 6.77
C ALA A 60 12.77 -0.43 5.54
N ALA A 61 12.13 0.73 5.70
CA ALA A 61 12.00 1.71 4.63
C ALA A 61 13.34 2.39 4.27
N GLU A 62 14.23 2.63 5.23
CA GLU A 62 15.59 3.13 5.01
C GLU A 62 16.46 2.12 4.26
N ALA A 63 16.42 0.85 4.67
CA ALA A 63 17.11 -0.24 3.98
C ALA A 63 16.59 -0.39 2.54
N PHE A 64 15.27 -0.30 2.35
CA PHE A 64 14.66 -0.30 1.03
C PHE A 64 15.13 0.90 0.19
N ALA A 65 15.10 2.12 0.73
CA ALA A 65 15.54 3.33 0.03
C ALA A 65 16.97 3.18 -0.49
N THR A 66 17.86 2.68 0.38
CA THR A 66 19.25 2.38 0.06
C THR A 66 19.36 1.36 -1.07
N SER A 67 18.62 0.24 -0.99
CA SER A 67 18.64 -0.82 -2.01
C SER A 67 18.15 -0.36 -3.38
N GLN A 68 17.25 0.62 -3.42
CA GLN A 68 16.69 1.17 -4.65
C GLN A 68 17.44 2.43 -5.13
N SER A 69 18.49 2.87 -4.42
CA SER A 69 19.19 4.13 -4.70
C SER A 69 18.25 5.34 -4.79
N VAL A 70 17.27 5.42 -3.88
CA VAL A 70 16.31 6.53 -3.78
C VAL A 70 16.47 7.24 -2.43
N ALA A 71 16.09 8.51 -2.36
CA ALA A 71 16.08 9.21 -1.09
C ALA A 71 14.96 8.66 -0.21
N PHE A 72 15.24 8.44 1.07
CA PHE A 72 14.26 7.95 2.03
C PHE A 72 12.99 8.82 2.10
N ARG A 73 13.14 10.15 1.95
CA ARG A 73 12.02 11.11 1.90
C ARG A 73 11.04 10.88 0.74
N ASP A 74 11.45 10.11 -0.26
CA ASP A 74 10.61 9.78 -1.43
C ASP A 74 10.00 8.37 -1.29
N VAL A 75 10.26 7.65 -0.19
CA VAL A 75 9.59 6.39 0.13
C VAL A 75 8.21 6.66 0.75
N ARG A 76 7.23 5.87 0.36
CA ARG A 76 5.86 5.93 0.88
C ARG A 76 5.35 4.54 1.18
N GLU A 77 4.57 4.42 2.25
CA GLU A 77 3.83 3.20 2.59
C GLU A 77 2.43 3.25 1.97
N LEU A 78 2.05 2.23 1.20
CA LEU A 78 0.74 2.10 0.57
C LEU A 78 -0.03 0.93 1.19
N ARG A 79 -1.31 1.14 1.48
CA ARG A 79 -2.27 0.07 1.77
C ARG A 79 -3.50 0.26 0.89
N VAL A 80 -4.11 -0.84 0.48
CA VAL A 80 -5.27 -0.86 -0.41
C VAL A 80 -6.48 -1.42 0.34
N HIS A 81 -7.65 -0.86 0.04
CA HIS A 81 -8.92 -1.32 0.57
C HIS A 81 -9.07 -2.83 0.36
N PRO A 82 -9.53 -3.59 1.36
CA PRO A 82 -9.58 -5.06 1.28
C PRO A 82 -10.34 -5.60 0.06
N ASP A 83 -11.39 -4.89 -0.36
CA ASP A 83 -12.22 -5.30 -1.51
C ASP A 83 -11.65 -4.92 -2.88
N HIS A 84 -10.53 -4.18 -2.92
CA HIS A 84 -9.94 -3.70 -4.17
C HIS A 84 -8.69 -4.51 -4.52
N THR A 85 -8.44 -4.66 -5.82
CA THR A 85 -7.26 -5.38 -6.31
C THR A 85 -6.00 -4.58 -6.03
N ARG A 86 -5.00 -5.22 -5.43
CA ARG A 86 -3.69 -4.60 -5.18
C ARG A 86 -2.96 -4.37 -6.51
N PRO A 87 -2.49 -3.14 -6.78
CA PRO A 87 -1.66 -2.89 -7.95
C PRO A 87 -0.33 -3.66 -7.83
N PRO A 88 0.14 -4.31 -8.91
CA PRO A 88 1.38 -5.08 -8.87
C PRO A 88 2.61 -4.18 -8.73
N GLU A 89 3.76 -4.75 -8.37
CA GLU A 89 5.05 -4.07 -8.43
C GLU A 89 5.28 -3.45 -9.83
N GLY A 90 5.83 -2.24 -9.88
CA GLY A 90 6.03 -1.44 -11.09
C GLY A 90 4.77 -0.73 -11.58
N ALA A 91 3.62 -0.88 -10.92
CA ALA A 91 2.45 -0.09 -11.23
C ALA A 91 2.59 1.34 -10.71
N VAL A 92 2.12 2.31 -11.48
CA VAL A 92 2.27 3.74 -11.21
C VAL A 92 0.91 4.40 -11.09
N LEU A 93 0.70 5.22 -10.07
CA LEU A 93 -0.52 6.02 -9.95
C LEU A 93 -0.60 6.99 -11.14
N THR A 94 -1.72 6.94 -11.86
CA THR A 94 -1.97 7.76 -13.04
C THR A 94 -2.00 9.25 -12.70
N THR A 95 -2.73 9.60 -11.64
CA THR A 95 -2.80 10.96 -11.09
C THR A 95 -1.55 11.27 -10.24
N PRO A 96 -0.98 12.49 -10.35
CA PRO A 96 0.11 12.90 -9.48
C PRO A 96 -0.25 12.82 -7.99
N TRP A 97 0.71 12.36 -7.20
CA TRP A 97 0.65 12.32 -5.74
C TRP A 97 1.75 13.20 -5.18
N ASP A 98 1.40 14.21 -4.35
CA ASP A 98 2.41 15.05 -3.67
C ASP A 98 3.50 15.63 -4.62
N GLY A 99 3.05 16.07 -5.81
CA GLY A 99 3.91 16.66 -6.84
C GLY A 99 4.77 15.67 -7.63
N GLY A 100 4.56 14.36 -7.50
CA GLY A 100 5.25 13.33 -8.28
C GLY A 100 4.35 12.16 -8.69
N ARG A 101 4.93 11.08 -9.19
CA ARG A 101 4.24 9.81 -9.47
C ARG A 101 4.58 8.77 -8.43
N LEU A 102 3.55 8.14 -7.87
CA LEU A 102 3.69 7.08 -6.88
C LEU A 102 3.83 5.73 -7.58
N GLU A 103 5.00 5.13 -7.53
CA GLU A 103 5.29 3.82 -8.11
C GLU A 103 5.35 2.74 -7.01
N VAL A 104 4.60 1.66 -7.17
CA VAL A 104 4.64 0.50 -6.28
C VAL A 104 5.91 -0.30 -6.54
N ARG A 105 6.68 -0.63 -5.51
CA ARG A 105 7.98 -1.32 -5.67
C ARG A 105 8.05 -2.66 -4.98
N SER A 106 7.38 -2.84 -3.85
CA SER A 106 7.32 -4.15 -3.20
C SER A 106 6.06 -4.25 -2.34
N TRP A 107 5.60 -5.47 -2.12
CA TRP A 107 4.53 -5.78 -1.17
C TRP A 107 5.08 -6.70 -0.08
N SER A 108 4.69 -6.44 1.16
CA SER A 108 4.84 -7.38 2.25
C SER A 108 3.93 -8.59 2.04
N GLN A 109 4.19 -9.66 2.79
CA GLN A 109 3.20 -10.72 2.96
C GLN A 109 1.91 -10.13 3.57
N PRO A 110 0.73 -10.62 3.15
CA PRO A 110 -0.52 -10.31 3.84
C PRO A 110 -0.46 -10.78 5.29
N SER A 111 -0.99 -9.98 6.21
CA SER A 111 -1.17 -10.39 7.60
C SER A 111 -2.20 -11.50 7.71
N ASP A 112 -1.88 -12.59 8.41
CA ASP A 112 -2.80 -13.71 8.65
C ASP A 112 -4.07 -13.33 9.43
N PHE A 113 -4.03 -12.19 10.14
CA PHE A 113 -5.13 -11.69 10.96
C PHE A 113 -6.03 -10.69 10.22
N THR A 114 -5.43 -9.84 9.38
CA THR A 114 -6.16 -8.72 8.74
C THR A 114 -6.31 -8.90 7.22
N GLY A 115 -5.58 -9.83 6.59
CA GLY A 115 -5.47 -9.97 5.14
C GLY A 115 -4.78 -8.79 4.45
N GLN A 116 -4.40 -7.77 5.21
CA GLN A 116 -3.80 -6.54 4.69
C GLN A 116 -2.31 -6.75 4.43
N ALA A 117 -1.85 -6.22 3.30
CA ALA A 117 -0.44 -6.12 2.96
C ALA A 117 -0.03 -4.65 2.93
N LEU A 118 1.25 -4.39 3.18
CA LEU A 118 1.87 -3.07 3.07
C LEU A 118 2.73 -3.05 1.82
N ALA A 119 2.57 -2.04 0.98
CA ALA A 119 3.50 -1.78 -0.11
C ALA A 119 4.50 -0.68 0.25
N LEU A 120 5.75 -0.85 -0.17
CA LEU A 120 6.69 0.25 -0.29
C LEU A 120 6.61 0.81 -1.70
N CYS A 121 6.43 2.11 -1.77
CA CYS A 121 6.34 2.88 -3.00
C CYS A 121 7.45 3.91 -3.06
N VAL A 122 7.80 4.32 -4.27
CA VAL A 122 8.72 5.42 -4.54
C VAL A 122 7.94 6.54 -5.20
N LEU A 123 8.09 7.74 -4.66
CA LEU A 123 7.60 8.97 -5.24
C LEU A 123 8.66 9.52 -6.20
N ARG A 124 8.40 9.44 -7.51
CA ARG A 124 9.31 9.97 -8.54
C ARG A 124 8.84 11.35 -9.01
N ARG A 125 9.75 12.32 -9.03
CA ARG A 125 9.52 13.68 -9.54
C ARG A 125 10.34 13.89 -10.79
#